data_AF-A0A951R711-F1
#
_entry.id   AF-A0A951R711-F1
#
_cell.length_a   1.000
_cell.length_b   1.000
_cell.length_c   1.000
_cell.angle_alpha   90.00
_cell.angle_beta   90.00
_cell.angle_gamma   90.00
#
_symmetry.space_group_name_H-M   'P 1'
#
loop_
_entity.id
_entity.type
_entity.pdbx_description
1 polymer ?
#
loop_
_entity_poly.entity_id
_entity_poly.type
_entity_poly.pdbx_seq_one_letter_code
_entity_poly.pdbx_strand_id
1 'polypeptide(L)'
;MKVKLNFSRPILNLFIAVLFFATGPALTARENNTPDLKAFKIVVEKTGTGIKMKSLEGSAWLDLSFGLNDYRPQAVDEYGMTALNAVSSNKDTGLADFLFTVTKTENGIELKGIEGTAWIELSFSLAENEKQAIDQNGMITRY
;
A
#
# COMPACT_ATOMS: atom_id res chain seq x y z
N MET A 1 -3.89 79.14 -47.62
CA MET A 1 -3.00 78.24 -48.39
C MET A 1 -1.68 78.08 -47.64
N LYS A 2 -1.26 76.81 -47.46
CA LYS A 2 0.02 76.29 -46.93
C LYS A 2 0.33 76.54 -45.44
N VAL A 3 0.07 75.53 -44.62
CA VAL A 3 0.75 75.34 -43.33
C VAL A 3 1.99 74.48 -43.60
N LYS A 4 3.17 75.03 -43.30
CA LYS A 4 4.44 74.29 -43.26
C LYS A 4 4.68 73.88 -41.81
N LEU A 5 4.84 72.58 -41.57
CA LEU A 5 5.49 72.05 -40.37
C LEU A 5 6.63 71.15 -40.83
N ASN A 6 7.82 71.44 -40.32
CA ASN A 6 9.10 70.92 -40.78
C ASN A 6 9.90 70.58 -39.52
N PHE A 7 10.20 69.30 -39.24
CA PHE A 7 11.17 68.83 -38.24
C PHE A 7 11.29 67.29 -38.42
N SER A 8 12.15 66.79 -39.31
CA SER A 8 13.58 66.44 -39.17
C SER A 8 13.90 65.15 -38.37
N ARG A 9 14.18 64.08 -39.16
CA ARG A 9 14.99 62.86 -38.91
C ARG A 9 14.51 61.83 -37.86
N PRO A 10 14.35 60.54 -38.24
CA PRO A 10 14.15 59.45 -37.27
C PRO A 10 15.49 58.97 -36.74
N ILE A 11 15.73 59.10 -35.43
CA ILE A 11 16.85 58.42 -34.77
C ILE A 11 16.36 57.03 -34.39
N LEU A 12 16.81 56.06 -35.20
CA LEU A 12 16.84 54.63 -34.96
C LEU A 12 17.64 54.34 -33.68
N ASN A 13 16.97 53.84 -32.63
CA ASN A 13 17.49 53.11 -31.45
C ASN A 13 16.23 52.67 -30.68
N LEU A 14 16.01 51.42 -30.25
CA LEU A 14 16.89 50.55 -29.49
C LEU A 14 16.28 49.13 -29.55
N PHE A 15 17.11 48.12 -29.83
CA PHE A 15 16.75 46.71 -29.64
C PHE A 15 16.38 46.46 -28.17
N ILE A 16 15.12 46.11 -27.88
CA ILE A 16 14.76 45.48 -26.61
C ILE A 16 14.42 44.03 -26.92
N ALA A 17 15.43 43.18 -26.83
CA ALA A 17 15.23 41.74 -26.75
C ALA A 17 14.53 41.44 -25.41
N VAL A 18 13.24 41.11 -25.47
CA VAL A 18 12.48 40.64 -24.32
C VAL A 18 12.92 39.20 -24.05
N LEU A 19 13.89 39.01 -23.15
CA LEU A 19 14.14 37.70 -22.54
C LEU A 19 12.96 37.39 -21.61
N PHE A 20 12.01 36.60 -22.09
CA PHE A 20 11.08 35.89 -21.22
C PHE A 20 11.85 34.79 -20.49
N PHE A 21 12.36 35.10 -19.29
CA PHE A 21 12.78 34.05 -18.35
C PHE A 21 11.52 33.31 -17.90
N ALA A 22 11.23 32.18 -18.56
CA ALA A 22 10.23 31.24 -18.09
C ALA A 22 10.70 30.63 -16.77
N THR A 23 10.32 31.22 -15.65
CA THR A 23 10.36 30.54 -14.35
C THR A 23 9.22 29.52 -14.33
N GLY A 24 9.49 28.33 -14.84
CA GLY A 24 8.63 27.18 -14.56
C GLY A 24 8.68 26.90 -13.05
N PRO A 25 7.57 26.50 -12.41
CA PRO A 25 7.66 25.96 -11.06
C PRO A 25 8.63 24.78 -11.10
N ALA A 26 9.64 24.80 -10.22
CA ALA A 26 10.46 23.62 -10.00
C ALA A 26 9.51 22.51 -9.52
N LEU A 27 9.33 21.49 -10.37
CA LEU A 27 8.71 20.23 -9.98
C LEU A 27 9.64 19.62 -8.94
N THR A 28 9.37 19.89 -7.67
CA THR A 28 9.93 19.10 -6.58
C THR A 28 9.27 17.73 -6.71
N ALA A 29 10.02 16.76 -7.24
CA ALA A 29 9.66 15.37 -7.13
C ALA A 29 9.48 15.09 -5.62
N ARG A 30 8.24 14.83 -5.19
CA ARG A 30 8.01 14.29 -3.86
C ARG A 30 8.65 12.92 -3.87
N GLU A 31 9.70 12.74 -3.07
CA GLU A 31 10.17 11.42 -2.69
C GLU A 31 9.01 10.76 -1.97
N ASN A 32 8.24 9.96 -2.72
CA ASN A 32 7.24 9.09 -2.13
C ASN A 32 8.04 8.04 -1.38
N ASN A 33 8.30 8.27 -0.09
CA ASN A 33 8.74 7.25 0.84
C ASN A 33 7.59 6.23 1.00
N THR A 34 7.30 5.48 -0.06
CA THR A 34 6.49 4.28 0.06
C THR A 34 7.25 3.39 1.03
N PRO A 35 6.63 2.98 2.15
CA PRO A 35 7.27 2.05 3.07
C PRO A 35 7.80 0.86 2.26
N ASP A 36 9.06 0.51 2.47
CA ASP A 36 9.66 -0.68 1.87
C ASP A 36 9.03 -1.90 2.55
N LEU A 37 7.87 -2.31 2.04
CA LEU A 37 7.12 -3.44 2.57
C LEU A 37 7.78 -4.73 2.09
N LYS A 38 8.28 -5.52 3.04
CA LYS A 38 8.76 -6.87 2.74
C LYS A 38 7.62 -7.72 2.17
N ALA A 39 7.91 -8.45 1.10
CA ALA A 39 6.92 -9.24 0.40
C ALA A 39 6.51 -10.48 1.22
N PHE A 40 5.21 -10.75 1.27
CA PHE A 40 4.66 -12.03 1.73
C PHE A 40 3.56 -12.49 0.80
N LYS A 41 3.25 -13.77 0.83
CA LYS A 41 2.07 -14.32 0.15
C LYS A 41 1.41 -15.38 1.01
N ILE A 42 0.16 -15.16 1.37
CA ILE A 42 -0.62 -16.05 2.22
C ILE A 42 -1.92 -16.43 1.52
N VAL A 43 -2.28 -17.71 1.61
CA VAL A 43 -3.56 -18.24 1.15
C VAL A 43 -4.43 -18.49 2.37
N VAL A 44 -5.57 -17.82 2.44
CA VAL A 44 -6.58 -17.95 3.48
C VAL A 44 -7.68 -18.88 2.98
N GLU A 45 -8.01 -19.91 3.74
CA GLU A 45 -9.02 -20.92 3.43
C GLU A 45 -10.00 -21.04 4.59
N LYS A 46 -11.30 -21.00 4.29
CA LYS A 46 -12.34 -21.25 5.28
C LYS A 46 -12.56 -22.74 5.42
N THR A 47 -12.54 -23.24 6.66
CA THR A 47 -12.83 -24.64 6.98
C THR A 47 -14.13 -24.73 7.79
N GLY A 48 -14.66 -25.94 7.98
CA GLY A 48 -15.86 -26.14 8.79
C GLY A 48 -15.72 -25.70 10.25
N THR A 49 -14.50 -25.65 10.81
CA THR A 49 -14.25 -25.34 12.24
C THR A 49 -13.45 -24.05 12.48
N GLY A 50 -12.99 -23.37 11.42
CA GLY A 50 -12.13 -22.19 11.56
C GLY A 50 -11.48 -21.77 10.25
N ILE A 51 -10.22 -21.33 10.32
CA ILE A 51 -9.42 -20.94 9.16
C ILE A 51 -8.16 -21.79 9.06
N LYS A 52 -7.81 -22.11 7.81
CA LYS A 52 -6.49 -22.59 7.44
C LYS A 52 -5.78 -21.48 6.66
N MET A 53 -4.51 -21.27 6.97
CA MET A 53 -3.62 -20.40 6.21
C MET A 53 -2.44 -21.19 5.66
N LYS A 54 -2.05 -20.93 4.43
CA LYS A 54 -0.82 -21.45 3.84
C LYS A 54 0.07 -20.29 3.43
N SER A 55 1.28 -20.22 3.98
CA SER A 55 2.27 -19.25 3.53
C SER A 55 3.02 -19.82 2.33
N LEU A 56 3.12 -19.02 1.29
CA LEU A 56 3.93 -19.31 0.11
C LEU A 56 5.24 -18.53 0.14
N GLU A 57 5.29 -17.42 0.88
CA GLU A 57 6.45 -16.53 0.99
C GLU A 57 6.32 -15.66 2.25
N GLY A 58 7.45 -15.33 2.87
CA GLY A 58 7.55 -14.29 3.92
C GLY A 58 7.22 -14.76 5.34
N SER A 59 7.03 -16.05 5.60
CA SER A 59 6.74 -16.58 6.94
C SER A 59 7.64 -17.76 7.30
N ALA A 60 7.88 -17.97 8.59
CA ALA A 60 8.58 -19.12 9.14
C ALA A 60 7.73 -20.40 9.14
N TRP A 61 6.43 -20.28 8.86
CA TRP A 61 5.47 -21.36 8.84
C TRP A 61 4.96 -21.62 7.42
N LEU A 62 4.69 -22.88 7.09
CA LEU A 62 4.08 -23.27 5.80
C LEU A 62 2.56 -23.35 5.90
N ASP A 63 2.03 -23.94 6.96
CA ASP A 63 0.60 -24.08 7.22
C ASP A 63 0.29 -23.67 8.66
N LEU A 64 -0.78 -22.90 8.84
CA LEU A 64 -1.43 -22.64 10.12
C LEU A 64 -2.89 -23.05 10.04
N SER A 65 -3.44 -23.58 11.13
CA SER A 65 -4.86 -23.88 11.23
C SER A 65 -5.32 -23.66 12.65
N PHE A 66 -6.42 -22.94 12.80
CA PHE A 66 -6.96 -22.61 14.11
C PHE A 66 -8.47 -22.33 14.04
N GLY A 67 -9.14 -22.58 15.16
CA GLY A 67 -10.55 -22.23 15.33
C GLY A 67 -10.73 -20.72 15.46
N LEU A 68 -11.82 -20.19 14.89
CA LEU A 68 -12.20 -18.79 15.01
C LEU A 68 -13.60 -18.68 15.60
N ASN A 69 -13.70 -17.96 16.71
CA ASN A 69 -14.98 -17.58 17.28
C ASN A 69 -15.48 -16.32 16.57
N ASP A 70 -16.80 -16.22 16.39
CA ASP A 70 -17.42 -15.07 15.75
C ASP A 70 -17.05 -13.77 16.49
N TYR A 71 -16.67 -12.75 15.72
CA TYR A 71 -16.27 -11.42 16.19
C TYR A 71 -15.11 -11.38 17.18
N ARG A 72 -14.33 -12.46 17.28
CA ARG A 72 -13.09 -12.47 18.09
C ARG A 72 -11.87 -12.51 17.16
N PRO A 73 -11.05 -11.44 17.13
CA PRO A 73 -9.86 -11.40 16.30
C PRO A 73 -8.77 -12.36 16.82
N GLN A 74 -8.09 -13.04 15.90
CA GLN A 74 -6.83 -13.75 16.14
C GLN A 74 -5.71 -13.03 15.35
N ALA A 75 -4.63 -12.64 16.04
CA ALA A 75 -3.47 -12.04 15.37
C ALA A 75 -2.54 -13.10 14.79
N VAL A 76 -1.95 -12.79 13.64
CA VAL A 76 -1.00 -13.62 12.93
C VAL A 76 0.17 -12.74 12.46
N ASP A 77 1.38 -13.23 12.68
CA ASP A 77 2.64 -12.64 12.24
C ASP A 77 3.47 -13.67 11.44
N GLU A 78 4.70 -13.29 11.08
CA GLU A 78 5.62 -14.14 10.32
C GLU A 78 6.04 -15.41 11.05
N TYR A 79 5.86 -15.49 12.37
CA TYR A 79 6.19 -16.64 13.21
C TYR A 79 4.97 -17.49 13.57
N GLY A 80 3.76 -16.95 13.47
CA GLY A 80 2.53 -17.72 13.57
C GLY A 80 1.39 -16.96 14.24
N MET A 81 0.58 -17.66 15.04
CA MET A 81 -0.43 -17.02 15.88
C MET A 81 0.25 -16.25 17.01
N THR A 82 -0.16 -15.00 17.21
CA THR A 82 0.40 -14.11 18.22
C THR A 82 -0.68 -13.32 18.96
N ALA A 83 -0.29 -12.42 19.86
CA ALA A 83 -1.20 -11.52 20.56
C ALA A 83 -1.47 -10.25 19.73
N LEU A 84 -2.64 -9.62 19.91
CA LEU A 84 -3.15 -8.53 19.06
C LEU A 84 -2.18 -7.38 18.77
N ASN A 85 -1.28 -7.05 19.69
CA ASN A 85 -0.33 -5.95 19.55
C ASN A 85 1.12 -6.40 19.78
N ALA A 86 1.40 -7.69 19.59
CA ALA A 86 2.74 -8.24 19.76
C ALA A 86 3.57 -8.04 18.49
N VAL A 87 3.88 -6.77 18.19
CA VAL A 87 4.85 -6.43 17.14
C VAL A 87 6.20 -7.04 17.52
N SER A 88 6.70 -7.95 16.70
CA SER A 88 7.99 -8.60 16.96
C SER A 88 9.11 -7.55 16.98
N SER A 89 9.85 -7.50 18.09
CA SER A 89 11.06 -6.68 18.19
C SER A 89 12.28 -7.33 17.53
N ASN A 90 12.21 -8.63 17.23
CA ASN A 90 13.28 -9.39 16.59
C ASN A 90 12.88 -9.73 15.15
N LYS A 91 13.36 -8.91 14.22
CA LYS A 91 13.08 -9.06 12.79
C LYS A 91 14.14 -9.91 12.12
N ASP A 92 13.72 -11.00 11.49
CA ASP A 92 14.60 -11.81 10.64
C ASP A 92 14.65 -11.18 9.23
N THR A 93 15.86 -11.04 8.68
CA THR A 93 16.03 -10.46 7.34
C THR A 93 15.40 -11.30 6.22
N GLY A 94 15.17 -12.60 6.45
CA GLY A 94 14.56 -13.52 5.50
C GLY A 94 13.03 -13.66 5.62
N LEU A 95 12.41 -13.00 6.61
CA LEU A 95 10.96 -13.03 6.81
C LEU A 95 10.32 -11.66 6.55
N ALA A 96 9.03 -11.67 6.26
CA ALA A 96 8.25 -10.47 6.03
C ALA A 96 7.72 -9.94 7.36
N ASP A 97 8.10 -8.75 7.76
CA ASP A 97 7.78 -8.17 9.07
C ASP A 97 6.32 -7.70 9.13
N PHE A 98 5.36 -8.63 9.15
CA PHE A 98 3.93 -8.33 9.13
C PHE A 98 3.23 -8.68 10.43
N LEU A 99 2.16 -7.95 10.72
CA LEU A 99 1.20 -8.28 11.76
C LEU A 99 -0.18 -7.89 11.29
N PHE A 100 -1.12 -8.83 11.30
CA PHE A 100 -2.53 -8.57 11.03
C PHE A 100 -3.43 -9.44 11.90
N THR A 101 -4.69 -9.05 12.03
CA THR A 101 -5.71 -9.85 12.70
C THR A 101 -6.67 -10.46 11.71
N VAL A 102 -7.24 -11.60 12.07
CA VAL A 102 -8.26 -12.33 11.32
C VAL A 102 -9.51 -12.42 12.18
N THR A 103 -10.63 -11.95 11.65
CA THR A 103 -11.92 -11.97 12.35
C THR A 103 -12.97 -12.60 11.46
N LYS A 104 -13.70 -13.57 12.01
CA LYS A 104 -14.93 -14.07 11.38
C LYS A 104 -16.08 -13.13 11.73
N THR A 105 -16.78 -12.62 10.72
CA THR A 105 -17.94 -11.73 10.86
C THR A 105 -19.20 -12.38 10.27
N GLU A 106 -20.36 -11.76 10.42
CA GLU A 106 -21.58 -12.17 9.72
C GLU A 106 -21.44 -12.17 8.19
N ASN A 107 -20.62 -11.27 7.64
CA ASN A 107 -20.48 -11.06 6.20
C ASN A 107 -19.30 -11.85 5.60
N GLY A 108 -18.44 -12.46 6.42
CA GLY A 108 -17.31 -13.24 5.95
C GLY A 108 -16.10 -13.17 6.86
N ILE A 109 -14.94 -12.88 6.26
CA ILE A 109 -13.65 -12.76 6.91
C ILE A 109 -13.19 -11.32 6.76
N GLU A 110 -12.80 -10.73 7.88
CA GLU A 110 -12.16 -9.42 7.94
C GLU A 110 -10.71 -9.61 8.38
N LEU A 111 -9.79 -9.00 7.64
CA LEU A 111 -8.38 -8.88 7.99
C LEU A 111 -8.08 -7.43 8.33
N LYS A 112 -7.41 -7.17 9.47
CA LYS A 112 -6.95 -5.83 9.83
C LYS A 112 -5.45 -5.78 9.94
N GLY A 113 -4.82 -4.92 9.15
CA GLY A 113 -3.38 -4.72 9.10
C GLY A 113 -2.91 -3.86 10.27
N ILE A 114 -1.83 -4.27 10.91
CA ILE A 114 -1.19 -3.56 12.03
C ILE A 114 0.24 -3.17 11.66
N GLU A 115 1.00 -4.09 11.04
CA GLU A 115 2.36 -3.86 10.55
C GLU A 115 2.58 -4.59 9.23
N GLY A 116 3.45 -4.06 8.36
CA GLY A 116 3.90 -4.77 7.15
C GLY A 116 2.86 -4.88 6.03
N THR A 117 1.75 -4.13 6.11
CA THR A 117 0.69 -4.13 5.10
C THR A 117 0.41 -2.71 4.59
N ALA A 118 0.15 -2.58 3.28
CA ALA A 118 -0.30 -1.32 2.67
C ALA A 118 -1.80 -1.04 2.96
N TRP A 119 -2.53 -2.07 3.38
CA TRP A 119 -3.94 -2.02 3.70
C TRP A 119 -4.17 -1.98 5.21
N ILE A 120 -5.20 -1.22 5.61
CA ILE A 120 -5.71 -1.18 6.98
C ILE A 120 -6.71 -2.32 7.19
N GLU A 121 -7.55 -2.58 6.19
CA GLU A 121 -8.58 -3.60 6.25
C GLU A 121 -8.76 -4.27 4.88
N LEU A 122 -8.96 -5.58 4.88
CA LEU A 122 -9.49 -6.35 3.76
C LEU A 122 -10.70 -7.15 4.25
N SER A 123 -11.78 -7.13 3.48
CA SER A 123 -13.00 -7.84 3.83
C SER A 123 -13.49 -8.63 2.62
N PHE A 124 -13.74 -9.92 2.81
CA PHE A 124 -14.19 -10.83 1.76
C PHE A 124 -14.99 -12.01 2.32
N SER A 125 -15.84 -12.59 1.49
CA SER A 125 -16.61 -13.79 1.83
C SER A 125 -15.98 -15.02 1.19
N LEU A 126 -15.95 -16.13 1.92
CA LEU A 126 -15.56 -17.45 1.42
C LEU A 126 -16.66 -18.46 1.73
N ALA A 127 -17.06 -19.26 0.73
CA ALA A 127 -17.76 -20.50 0.98
C ALA A 127 -16.83 -21.53 1.63
N GLU A 128 -17.37 -22.66 2.06
CA GLU A 128 -16.56 -23.71 2.71
C GLU A 128 -15.51 -24.26 1.73
N ASN A 129 -14.26 -24.36 2.19
CA ASN A 129 -13.07 -24.76 1.42
C ASN A 129 -12.68 -23.83 0.26
N GLU A 130 -13.38 -22.70 0.10
CA GLU A 130 -12.91 -21.63 -0.78
C GLU A 130 -11.72 -20.92 -0.18
N LYS A 131 -10.97 -20.26 -1.06
CA LYS A 131 -9.69 -19.66 -0.74
C LYS A 131 -9.65 -18.22 -1.24
N GLN A 132 -8.95 -17.36 -0.51
CA GLN A 132 -8.50 -16.04 -0.95
C GLN A 132 -7.00 -15.91 -0.71
N ALA A 133 -6.23 -15.51 -1.72
CA ALA A 133 -4.83 -15.16 -1.56
C ALA A 133 -4.67 -13.68 -1.24
N ILE A 134 -3.70 -13.36 -0.38
CA ILE A 134 -3.37 -12.00 0.03
C ILE A 134 -1.84 -11.79 -0.01
N ASP A 135 -1.44 -10.54 -0.20
CA ASP A 135 -0.07 -10.07 -0.07
C ASP A 135 -0.03 -8.74 0.70
N GLN A 136 1.16 -8.14 0.79
CA GLN A 136 1.37 -6.86 1.46
C GLN A 136 0.57 -5.70 0.84
N ASN A 137 0.10 -5.84 -0.40
CA ASN A 137 -0.63 -4.81 -1.13
C ASN A 137 -2.15 -5.05 -1.14
N GLY A 138 -2.63 -6.27 -0.89
CA GLY A 138 -4.05 -6.55 -0.75
C GLY A 138 -4.46 -7.97 -1.14
N MET A 139 -5.67 -8.10 -1.67
CA MET A 139 -6.18 -9.36 -2.22
C MET A 139 -5.63 -9.62 -3.62
N ILE A 140 -5.19 -10.85 -3.89
CA ILE A 140 -4.66 -11.26 -5.19
C ILE A 140 -5.47 -12.43 -5.79
N THR A 141 -5.55 -12.48 -7.12
CA THR A 141 -6.45 -13.39 -7.85
C THR A 141 -5.83 -14.77 -8.15
N ARG A 142 -4.56 -15.04 -7.78
CA ARG A 142 -3.83 -16.26 -8.19
C ARG A 142 -3.06 -16.92 -7.05
N TYR A 143 -3.23 -18.24 -6.96
CA TYR A 143 -2.45 -19.21 -6.17
C TYR A 143 -1.16 -19.59 -6.88
#